data_AF-A0A0Q6V1E4-F1
#
_entry.id   AF-A0A0Q6V1E4-F1
#
_cell.length_a   1.000
_cell.length_b   1.000
_cell.length_c   1.000
_cell.angle_alpha   90.00
_cell.angle_beta   90.00
_cell.angle_gamma   90.00
#
_symmetry.space_group_name_H-M   'P 1'
#
loop_
_entity.id
_entity.type
_entity.pdbx_description
1 polymer ?
#
loop_
_entity_poly.entity_id
_entity_poly.type
_entity_poly.pdbx_seq_one_letter_code
_entity_poly.pdbx_strand_id
1 'polypeptide(L)'
;MNELNRVEKAERLSKRRARIFAVLAVMFLALQAVYLSNGALVEASRINHVKIGAWAVNALVLLVLLATGGNLLRGRDVRGLLDDESTRAHRRLSLVWGFWTMMAVAFGLYALSLFETVTTREVLHAVITFGVTVPLLVFSYLERRAYRDA
;
A
#
# COMPACT_ATOMS: atom_id res chain seq x y z
N MET A 1 -6.56 15.84 -31.23
CA MET A 1 -7.02 15.60 -29.84
C MET A 1 -6.76 16.86 -29.04
N ASN A 2 -7.80 17.66 -28.76
CA ASN A 2 -7.65 19.00 -28.17
C ASN A 2 -7.05 18.94 -26.75
N GLU A 3 -6.29 19.96 -26.36
CA GLU A 3 -5.61 20.02 -25.06
C GLU A 3 -6.57 19.87 -23.87
N LEU A 4 -7.75 20.48 -23.96
CA LEU A 4 -8.83 20.33 -22.97
C LEU A 4 -9.20 18.86 -22.70
N ASN A 5 -9.22 18.03 -23.74
CA ASN A 5 -9.52 16.60 -23.61
C ASN A 5 -8.35 15.82 -22.95
N ARG A 6 -7.10 16.26 -23.12
CA ARG A 6 -5.93 15.64 -22.46
C ARG A 6 -5.93 15.94 -20.96
N VAL A 7 -6.20 17.18 -20.58
CA VAL A 7 -6.27 17.62 -19.18
C VAL A 7 -7.39 16.90 -18.44
N GLU A 8 -8.60 16.89 -19.02
CA GLU A 8 -9.75 16.23 -18.40
C GLU A 8 -9.54 14.71 -18.26
N LYS A 9 -8.91 14.07 -19.25
CA LYS A 9 -8.54 12.65 -19.17
C LYS A 9 -7.51 12.39 -18.07
N ALA A 10 -6.50 13.26 -17.92
CA ALA A 10 -5.49 13.14 -16.87
C ALA A 10 -6.12 13.27 -15.47
N GLU A 11 -7.03 14.22 -15.29
CA GLU A 11 -7.74 14.42 -14.02
C GLU A 11 -8.60 13.21 -13.63
N ARG A 12 -9.41 12.69 -14.56
CA ARG A 12 -10.21 11.46 -14.32
C ARG A 12 -9.33 10.27 -13.97
N LEU A 13 -8.20 10.15 -14.67
CA LEU A 13 -7.22 9.08 -14.45
C LEU A 13 -6.55 9.16 -13.08
N SER A 14 -6.31 10.35 -12.57
CA SER A 14 -5.73 10.55 -11.26
C SER A 14 -6.74 10.35 -10.12
N LYS A 15 -7.97 10.86 -10.25
CA LYS A 15 -9.09 10.52 -9.34
C LYS A 15 -9.33 9.01 -9.26
N ARG A 16 -9.20 8.30 -10.38
CA ARG A 16 -9.28 6.84 -10.42
C ARG A 16 -8.10 6.18 -9.71
N ARG A 17 -6.87 6.66 -9.91
CA ARG A 17 -5.66 6.19 -9.22
C ARG A 17 -5.83 6.26 -7.71
N ALA A 18 -6.20 7.43 -7.18
CA ALA A 18 -6.40 7.60 -5.75
C ALA A 18 -7.43 6.60 -5.16
N ARG A 19 -8.52 6.32 -5.87
CA ARG A 19 -9.50 5.30 -5.46
C ARG A 19 -8.94 3.89 -5.48
N ILE A 20 -8.25 3.50 -6.56
CA ILE A 20 -7.65 2.16 -6.68
C ILE A 20 -6.67 1.89 -5.52
N PHE A 21 -5.82 2.86 -5.18
CA PHE A 21 -4.85 2.70 -4.09
C PHE A 21 -5.53 2.47 -2.72
N ALA A 22 -6.59 3.20 -2.41
CA ALA A 22 -7.38 2.95 -1.19
C ALA A 22 -8.05 1.58 -1.20
N VAL A 23 -8.67 1.19 -2.33
CA VAL A 23 -9.33 -0.11 -2.44
C VAL A 23 -8.32 -1.24 -2.25
N LEU A 24 -7.15 -1.14 -2.87
CA LEU A 24 -6.08 -2.13 -2.72
C LEU A 24 -5.58 -2.21 -1.28
N ALA A 25 -5.41 -1.07 -0.60
CA ALA A 25 -5.00 -1.05 0.81
C ALA A 25 -6.05 -1.70 1.73
N VAL A 26 -7.32 -1.35 1.58
CA VAL A 26 -8.42 -1.92 2.37
C VAL A 26 -8.58 -3.41 2.08
N MET A 27 -8.51 -3.81 0.81
CA MET A 27 -8.59 -5.22 0.41
C MET A 27 -7.41 -6.03 0.97
N PHE A 28 -6.21 -5.48 0.95
CA PHE A 28 -5.03 -6.12 1.53
C PHE A 28 -5.19 -6.32 3.04
N LEU A 29 -5.66 -5.30 3.78
CA LEU A 29 -6.00 -5.43 5.20
C LEU A 29 -7.10 -6.46 5.46
N ALA A 30 -8.17 -6.46 4.67
CA ALA A 30 -9.27 -7.41 4.83
C ALA A 30 -8.78 -8.86 4.66
N LEU A 31 -7.93 -9.11 3.66
CA LEU A 31 -7.28 -10.41 3.47
C LEU A 31 -6.39 -10.79 4.65
N GLN A 32 -5.74 -9.82 5.32
CA GLN A 32 -4.99 -10.08 6.55
C GLN A 32 -5.89 -10.40 7.74
N ALA A 33 -7.00 -9.69 7.92
CA ALA A 33 -7.95 -9.98 9.00
C ALA A 33 -8.50 -11.40 8.91
N VAL A 34 -8.81 -11.86 7.69
CA VAL A 34 -9.23 -13.25 7.42
C VAL A 34 -8.10 -14.26 7.68
N TYR A 35 -6.84 -13.90 7.43
CA TYR A 35 -5.70 -14.76 7.75
C TYR A 35 -5.54 -14.93 9.27
N LEU A 36 -5.59 -13.83 10.02
CA LEU A 36 -5.52 -13.81 11.49
C LEU A 36 -6.69 -14.58 12.12
N SER A 37 -7.92 -14.39 11.64
CA SER A 37 -9.12 -15.04 12.20
C SER A 37 -9.14 -16.55 12.00
N ASN A 38 -8.47 -17.06 10.97
CA ASN A 38 -8.37 -18.49 10.66
C ASN A 38 -7.10 -19.14 11.26
N GLY A 39 -6.31 -18.38 12.02
CA GLY A 39 -4.90 -18.67 12.35
C GLY A 39 -4.61 -19.43 13.63
N ALA A 40 -5.54 -20.21 14.19
CA ALA A 40 -5.28 -21.10 15.35
C ALA A 40 -5.55 -22.60 15.10
N LEU A 41 -6.06 -23.01 13.92
CA LEU A 41 -6.66 -24.35 13.79
C LEU A 41 -6.16 -25.29 12.69
N VAL A 42 -5.17 -24.97 11.85
CA VAL A 42 -4.72 -25.96 10.85
C VAL A 42 -3.21 -26.03 10.67
N GLU A 43 -2.71 -27.21 11.02
CA GLU A 43 -1.36 -27.76 10.91
C GLU A 43 -0.65 -27.54 9.56
N ALA A 44 0.67 -27.77 9.62
CA ALA A 44 1.70 -27.75 8.59
C ALA A 44 1.34 -28.47 7.26
N SER A 45 0.46 -27.89 6.45
CA SER A 45 0.20 -28.29 5.06
C SER A 45 0.95 -27.37 4.08
N ARG A 46 1.42 -27.91 2.93
CA ARG A 46 2.04 -27.15 1.81
C ARG A 46 1.19 -25.95 1.35
N ILE A 47 -0.12 -26.03 1.55
CA ILE A 47 -1.07 -24.96 1.25
C ILE A 47 -0.74 -23.68 2.04
N ASN A 48 -0.15 -23.79 3.24
CA ASN A 48 0.21 -22.64 4.06
C ASN A 48 1.40 -21.85 3.46
N HIS A 49 2.40 -22.54 2.89
CA HIS A 49 3.54 -21.88 2.23
C HIS A 49 3.12 -21.11 0.98
N VAL A 50 2.17 -21.65 0.20
CA VAL A 50 1.64 -20.95 -0.98
C VAL A 50 0.89 -19.67 -0.57
N LYS A 51 0.08 -19.73 0.50
CA LYS A 51 -0.64 -18.56 1.02
C LYS A 51 0.33 -17.46 1.48
N ILE A 52 1.38 -17.83 2.21
CA ILE A 52 2.42 -16.89 2.67
C ILE A 52 3.18 -16.29 1.48
N GLY A 53 3.55 -17.12 0.49
CA GLY A 53 4.21 -16.64 -0.73
C GLY A 53 3.34 -15.67 -1.53
N ALA A 54 2.07 -15.99 -1.71
CA ALA A 54 1.11 -15.13 -2.41
C ALA A 54 0.92 -13.79 -1.68
N TRP A 55 0.87 -13.80 -0.34
CA TRP A 55 0.83 -12.57 0.46
C TRP A 55 2.09 -11.72 0.26
N ALA A 56 3.28 -12.32 0.34
CA ALA A 56 4.54 -11.60 0.20
C ALA A 56 4.68 -10.99 -1.21
N VAL A 57 4.28 -11.73 -2.25
CA VAL A 57 4.23 -11.22 -3.62
C VAL A 57 3.24 -10.07 -3.75
N ASN A 58 2.05 -10.17 -3.16
CA ASN A 58 1.07 -9.09 -3.19
C ASN A 58 1.59 -7.82 -2.48
N ALA A 59 2.20 -7.97 -1.30
CA ALA A 59 2.85 -6.87 -0.58
C ALA A 59 3.92 -6.19 -1.45
N LEU A 60 4.76 -6.98 -2.12
CA LEU A 60 5.79 -6.47 -3.02
C LEU A 60 5.20 -5.73 -4.23
N VAL A 61 4.17 -6.29 -4.87
CA VAL A 61 3.47 -5.65 -6.00
C VAL A 61 2.89 -4.31 -5.57
N LEU A 62 2.28 -4.23 -4.39
CA LEU A 62 1.73 -2.98 -3.85
C LEU A 62 2.81 -1.94 -3.56
N LEU A 63 3.97 -2.35 -3.04
CA LEU A 63 5.12 -1.45 -2.84
C LEU A 63 5.66 -0.93 -4.17
N VAL A 64 5.82 -1.80 -5.17
CA VAL A 64 6.26 -1.39 -6.51
C VAL A 64 5.25 -0.44 -7.14
N LEU A 65 3.96 -0.72 -6.99
CA LEU A 65 2.89 0.14 -7.46
C LEU A 65 2.97 1.53 -6.81
N LEU A 66 3.19 1.60 -5.50
CA LEU A 66 3.35 2.86 -4.77
C LEU A 66 4.63 3.60 -5.18
N ALA A 67 5.77 2.91 -5.22
CA ALA A 67 7.07 3.48 -5.57
C ALA A 67 7.06 4.09 -6.98
N THR A 68 6.27 3.52 -7.89
CA THR A 68 6.13 3.99 -9.28
C THR A 68 4.88 4.84 -9.53
N GLY A 69 4.06 5.11 -8.50
CA GLY A 69 2.80 5.86 -8.62
C GLY A 69 1.75 5.21 -9.53
N GLY A 70 1.88 3.91 -9.83
CA GLY A 70 1.02 3.18 -10.76
C GLY A 70 1.17 3.57 -12.24
N ASN A 71 2.26 4.24 -12.59
CA ASN A 71 2.52 4.72 -13.97
C ASN A 71 3.17 3.65 -14.87
N LEU A 72 3.63 2.52 -14.32
CA LEU A 72 4.39 1.46 -15.01
C LEU A 72 3.75 0.89 -16.29
N LEU A 73 2.42 0.92 -16.40
CA LEU A 73 1.67 0.40 -17.55
C LEU A 73 1.14 1.49 -18.50
N ARG A 74 1.43 2.78 -18.25
CA ARG A 74 0.90 3.90 -19.05
C ARG A 74 1.89 4.36 -20.13
N GLY A 75 1.41 4.96 -21.23
CA GLY A 75 2.27 5.55 -22.26
C GLY A 75 3.01 6.80 -21.78
N ARG A 76 4.20 7.10 -22.33
CA ARG A 76 5.09 8.20 -21.91
C ARG A 76 4.37 9.55 -21.78
N ASP A 77 3.53 9.91 -22.74
CA ASP A 77 2.81 11.20 -22.75
C ASP A 77 1.82 11.34 -21.58
N VAL A 78 1.15 10.25 -21.21
CA VAL A 78 0.20 10.24 -20.08
C VAL A 78 0.95 10.17 -18.74
N ARG A 79 2.13 9.56 -18.71
CA ARG A 79 2.96 9.53 -17.49
C ARG A 79 3.41 10.93 -17.08
N GLY A 80 3.90 11.72 -18.05
CA GLY A 80 4.38 13.08 -17.79
C GLY A 80 3.30 14.00 -17.22
N LEU A 81 2.05 13.84 -17.67
CA LEU A 81 0.91 14.60 -17.17
C LEU A 81 0.41 14.16 -15.78
N LEU A 82 0.80 12.96 -15.31
CA LEU A 82 0.32 12.36 -14.07
C LEU A 82 1.35 12.30 -12.94
N ASP A 83 2.63 12.49 -13.26
CA ASP A 83 3.74 12.63 -12.32
C ASP A 83 4.12 14.12 -12.20
N ASP A 84 3.15 14.93 -11.78
CA ASP A 84 3.40 16.31 -11.40
C ASP A 84 4.18 16.40 -10.06
N GLU A 85 4.64 17.61 -9.74
CA GLU A 85 5.42 17.86 -8.51
C GLU A 85 4.64 17.47 -7.25
N SER A 86 3.33 17.73 -7.22
CA SER A 86 2.45 17.35 -6.11
C SER A 86 2.38 15.84 -5.91
N THR A 87 2.17 15.06 -6.97
CA THR A 87 2.10 13.59 -6.91
C THR A 87 3.42 13.02 -6.40
N ARG A 88 4.56 13.58 -6.86
CA ARG A 88 5.88 13.18 -6.37
C ARG A 88 6.07 13.49 -4.89
N ALA A 89 5.61 14.67 -4.45
CA ALA A 89 5.65 15.07 -3.04
C ALA A 89 4.76 14.16 -2.17
N HIS A 90 3.53 13.88 -2.60
CA HIS A 90 2.63 12.95 -1.91
C HIS A 90 3.23 11.56 -1.78
N ARG A 91 3.84 11.04 -2.85
CA ARG A 91 4.51 9.74 -2.83
C ARG A 91 5.67 9.72 -1.84
N ARG A 92 6.53 10.75 -1.83
CA ARG A 92 7.64 10.86 -0.88
C ARG A 92 7.15 10.90 0.57
N LEU A 93 6.15 11.74 0.85
CA LEU A 93 5.56 11.85 2.19
C LEU A 93 4.93 10.51 2.62
N SER A 94 4.24 9.84 1.72
CA SER A 94 3.65 8.53 1.97
C SER A 94 4.71 7.50 2.35
N LEU A 95 5.83 7.43 1.63
CA LEU A 95 6.94 6.52 1.96
C LEU A 95 7.55 6.83 3.33
N VAL A 96 7.67 8.12 3.70
CA VAL A 96 8.12 8.53 5.04
C VAL A 96 7.16 8.04 6.13
N TRP A 97 5.84 8.15 5.91
CA TRP A 97 4.85 7.56 6.81
C TRP A 97 4.95 6.04 6.89
N GLY A 98 5.25 5.37 5.77
CA GLY A 98 5.52 3.93 5.75
C GLY A 98 6.70 3.55 6.65
N PHE A 99 7.81 4.27 6.56
CA PHE A 99 8.97 4.07 7.43
C PHE A 99 8.61 4.24 8.92
N TRP A 100 7.99 5.37 9.29
CA TRP A 100 7.63 5.64 10.68
C TRP A 100 6.62 4.63 11.23
N THR A 101 5.68 4.18 10.40
CA THR A 101 4.74 3.13 10.76
C THR A 101 5.47 1.82 11.05
N MET A 102 6.40 1.39 10.18
CA MET A 102 7.18 0.18 10.41
C MET A 102 7.99 0.27 11.71
N MET A 103 8.61 1.42 11.99
CA MET A 103 9.35 1.63 13.24
C MET A 103 8.42 1.56 14.47
N ALA A 104 7.27 2.22 14.43
CA ALA A 104 6.29 2.18 15.53
C ALA A 104 5.79 0.75 15.79
N VAL A 105 5.48 -0.01 14.73
CA VAL A 105 5.05 -1.41 14.83
C VAL A 105 6.18 -2.29 15.37
N ALA A 106 7.42 -2.11 14.89
CA ALA A 106 8.57 -2.86 15.38
C ALA A 106 8.84 -2.62 16.88
N PHE A 107 8.79 -1.35 17.33
CA PHE A 107 8.91 -1.02 18.75
C PHE A 107 7.76 -1.58 19.58
N GLY A 108 6.52 -1.51 19.07
CA GLY A 108 5.34 -2.09 19.73
C GLY A 108 5.47 -3.60 19.91
N LEU A 109 5.92 -4.31 18.88
CA LEU A 109 6.15 -5.77 18.93
C LEU A 109 7.33 -6.13 19.84
N TYR A 110 8.38 -5.32 19.86
CA TYR A 110 9.49 -5.49 20.80
C TYR A 110 9.00 -5.36 22.25
N ALA A 111 8.21 -4.33 22.56
CA ALA A 111 7.62 -4.17 23.88
C ALA A 111 6.67 -5.33 24.23
N LEU A 112 5.86 -5.79 23.27
CA LEU A 112 4.96 -6.94 23.45
C LEU A 112 5.72 -8.24 23.74
N SER A 113 6.90 -8.41 23.13
CA SER A 113 7.75 -9.58 23.33
C SER A 113 8.28 -9.74 24.76
N LEU A 114 8.17 -8.69 25.58
CA LEU A 114 8.50 -8.75 27.02
C LEU A 114 7.42 -9.46 27.85
N PHE A 115 6.20 -9.58 27.31
CA PHE A 115 5.06 -10.18 28.01
C PHE A 115 4.67 -11.55 27.42
N GLU A 116 4.81 -11.73 26.10
CA GLU A 116 4.42 -12.95 25.40
C GLU A 116 5.44 -13.35 24.33
N THR A 117 5.50 -14.64 24.00
CA THR A 117 6.35 -15.12 22.91
C THR A 117 5.74 -14.75 21.56
N VAL A 118 6.31 -13.76 20.89
CA VAL A 118 5.94 -13.39 19.51
C VAL A 118 6.84 -14.12 18.53
N THR A 119 6.25 -14.86 17.58
CA THR A 119 7.04 -15.57 16.58
C THR A 119 7.65 -14.61 15.56
N THR A 120 8.83 -14.94 15.03
CA THR A 120 9.47 -14.16 13.95
C THR A 120 8.53 -13.95 12.75
N ARG A 121 7.67 -14.94 12.46
CA ARG A 121 6.72 -14.87 11.36
C ARG A 121 5.64 -13.80 11.61
N GLU A 122 5.08 -13.75 12.81
CA GLU A 122 4.09 -12.73 13.19
C GLU A 122 4.69 -11.33 13.13
N VAL A 123 5.92 -11.17 13.61
CA VAL A 123 6.63 -9.89 13.54
C VAL A 123 6.78 -9.42 12.10
N LEU A 124 7.30 -10.27 11.22
CA LEU A 124 7.48 -9.93 9.81
C LEU A 124 6.14 -9.63 9.12
N HIS A 125 5.12 -10.43 9.38
CA HIS A 125 3.79 -10.21 8.81
C HIS A 125 3.21 -8.86 9.22
N ALA A 126 3.28 -8.51 10.50
CA ALA A 126 2.75 -7.26 11.03
C ALA A 126 3.52 -6.06 10.45
N VAL A 127 4.86 -6.05 10.56
CA VAL A 127 5.69 -4.94 10.08
C VAL A 127 5.47 -4.68 8.60
N ILE A 128 5.48 -5.74 7.76
CA ILE A 128 5.24 -5.59 6.32
C ILE A 128 3.81 -5.14 6.05
N THR A 129 2.81 -5.71 6.72
CA THR A 129 1.40 -5.36 6.49
C THR A 129 1.13 -3.88 6.73
N PHE A 130 1.55 -3.37 7.89
CA PHE A 130 1.36 -1.96 8.22
C PHE A 130 2.26 -1.05 7.39
N GLY A 131 3.51 -1.48 7.15
CA GLY A 131 4.47 -0.78 6.31
C GLY A 131 4.06 -0.62 4.84
N VAL A 132 3.18 -1.49 4.34
CA VAL A 132 2.61 -1.38 2.99
C VAL A 132 1.28 -0.63 3.02
N THR A 133 0.40 -0.96 3.96
CA THR A 133 -0.96 -0.42 3.98
C THR A 133 -1.00 1.07 4.28
N VAL A 134 -0.33 1.51 5.35
CA VAL A 134 -0.39 2.90 5.79
C VAL A 134 0.09 3.86 4.71
N PRO A 135 1.23 3.67 4.03
CA PRO A 135 1.64 4.59 3.00
C PRO A 135 0.72 4.58 1.76
N LEU A 136 0.07 3.46 1.43
CA LEU A 136 -0.97 3.44 0.37
C LEU A 136 -2.18 4.29 0.76
N LEU A 137 -2.62 4.20 2.02
CA LEU A 137 -3.74 5.00 2.54
C LEU A 137 -3.39 6.49 2.59
N VAL A 138 -2.21 6.83 3.09
CA VAL A 138 -1.71 8.22 3.11
C VAL A 138 -1.63 8.77 1.69
N PHE A 139 -1.05 8.02 0.74
CA PHE A 139 -0.98 8.45 -0.66
C PHE A 139 -2.38 8.69 -1.24
N SER A 140 -3.30 7.74 -1.04
CA SER A 140 -4.68 7.88 -1.49
C SER A 140 -5.38 9.10 -0.87
N TYR A 141 -5.17 9.34 0.42
CA TYR A 141 -5.75 10.47 1.13
C TYR A 141 -5.23 11.81 0.60
N LEU A 142 -3.91 11.94 0.43
CA LEU A 142 -3.28 13.16 -0.07
C LEU A 142 -3.74 13.50 -1.50
N GLU A 143 -3.79 12.49 -2.37
CA GLU A 143 -4.30 12.65 -3.73
C GLU A 143 -5.77 13.08 -3.73
N ARG A 144 -6.63 12.45 -2.90
CA ARG A 144 -8.05 12.84 -2.80
C ARG A 144 -8.22 14.25 -2.27
N ARG A 145 -7.41 14.63 -1.28
CA ARG A 145 -7.45 15.97 -0.69
C ARG A 145 -7.07 17.04 -1.71
N ALA A 146 -6.05 16.79 -2.52
CA ALA A 146 -5.66 17.71 -3.59
C ALA A 146 -6.80 17.97 -4.60
N TYR A 147 -7.67 16.98 -4.85
CA TYR A 147 -8.87 17.18 -5.68
C TYR A 147 -10.04 17.89 -5.01
N ARG A 148 -10.07 17.94 -3.68
CA ARG A 148 -11.13 18.62 -2.93
C ARG A 148 -10.79 20.09 -2.72
N ASP A 149 -9.51 20.39 -2.57
CA ASP A 149 -9.00 21.71 -2.24
C ASP A 149 -8.59 22.52 -3.51
N ALA A 150 -8.80 21.97 -4.71
CA ALA A 150 -8.57 22.59 -6.03
C ALA A 150 -9.89 22.97 -6.70
#